data_AF-A0AAJ2QAD3-F1
#
_entry.id   AF-A0AAJ2QAD3-F1
#
_cell.length_a   1.000
_cell.length_b   1.000
_cell.length_c   1.000
_cell.angle_alpha   90.00
_cell.angle_beta   90.00
_cell.angle_gamma   90.00
#
_symmetry.space_group_name_H-M   'P 1'
#
loop_
_entity.id
_entity.type
_entity.pdbx_description
1 polymer ?
#
loop_
_entity_poly.entity_id
_entity_poly.type
_entity_poly.pdbx_seq_one_letter_code
_entity_poly.pdbx_strand_id
1 'polypeptide(L)'
;MAQSEVLGFEEYVRTRQDALLRSARRLVPDPVDAQDLLQTALVRTLGRWDGIADKSLADAYLRRVMINTRTEWWRARKLDEVPTEQLPDASVDDGTEQRADRALLMDVLGVLAPKQRSVVVLRHWEQMSTEETAAALGMSAGTVKSTLHRALARLRQELEDRAARSREAEETPARIPAQRNRRHDERGRERCAA
;
A
#
# COMPACT_ATOMS: atom_id res chain seq x y z
N MET A 1 40.65 5.16 31.18
CA MET A 1 39.88 3.93 30.91
C MET A 1 38.40 4.30 30.77
N ALA A 2 37.75 3.74 29.74
CA ALA A 2 36.30 3.73 29.45
C ALA A 2 35.62 5.00 28.88
N GLN A 3 36.02 5.44 27.70
CA GLN A 3 35.11 6.11 26.74
C GLN A 3 35.35 5.47 25.37
N SER A 4 34.80 4.27 25.19
CA SER A 4 34.75 3.62 23.87
C SER A 4 33.65 4.32 23.07
N GLU A 5 34.09 4.96 22.00
CA GLU A 5 33.36 5.80 21.05
C GLU A 5 32.16 5.06 20.44
N VAL A 6 30.95 5.31 20.96
CA VAL A 6 29.70 4.90 20.30
C VAL A 6 29.34 6.03 19.35
N LEU A 7 29.50 5.83 18.03
CA LEU A 7 28.70 6.59 17.07
C LEU A 7 27.24 6.14 17.23
N GLY A 8 26.59 6.73 18.23
CA GLY A 8 25.32 6.31 18.80
C GLY A 8 24.13 6.84 18.05
N PHE A 9 22.94 6.48 18.52
CA PHE A 9 21.64 6.92 17.98
C PHE A 9 21.60 8.40 17.58
N GLU A 10 22.25 9.26 18.36
CA GLU A 10 22.35 10.70 18.07
C GLU A 10 22.93 11.01 16.68
N GLU A 11 24.02 10.36 16.28
CA GLU A 11 24.67 10.59 14.99
C GLU A 11 23.80 10.08 13.82
N TYR A 12 23.14 8.93 14.03
CA TYR A 12 22.13 8.42 13.11
C TYR A 12 21.00 9.43 12.90
N VAL A 13 20.44 9.98 13.98
CA VAL A 13 19.36 10.97 13.91
C VAL A 13 19.84 12.23 13.22
N ARG A 14 20.99 12.78 13.60
CA ARG A 14 21.58 13.98 12.99
C ARG A 14 21.74 13.82 11.48
N THR A 15 22.17 12.66 11.03
CA THR A 15 22.37 12.35 9.60
C THR A 15 21.05 12.14 8.84
N ARG A 16 20.03 11.56 9.48
CA ARG A 16 18.80 11.08 8.81
C ARG A 16 17.57 11.95 9.03
N GLN A 17 17.59 12.91 9.96
CA GLN A 17 16.42 13.67 10.42
C GLN A 17 15.56 14.21 9.27
N ASP A 18 16.18 14.79 8.24
CA ASP A 18 15.44 15.42 7.14
C ASP A 18 14.73 14.38 6.26
N ALA A 19 15.39 13.25 6.00
CA ALA A 19 14.81 12.15 5.23
C ALA A 19 13.64 11.50 6.00
N LEU A 20 13.77 11.41 7.31
CA LEU A 20 12.74 10.86 8.19
C LEU A 20 11.54 11.81 8.31
N LEU A 21 11.78 13.13 8.44
CA LEU A 21 10.71 14.13 8.46
C LEU A 21 9.97 14.19 7.12
N ARG A 22 10.68 14.10 6.00
CA ARG A 22 10.06 13.94 4.67
C ARG A 22 9.21 12.66 4.57
N SER A 23 9.52 11.63 5.34
CA SER A 23 8.71 10.41 5.38
C SER A 23 7.47 10.62 6.23
N ALA A 24 7.59 11.24 7.41
CA ALA A 24 6.46 11.56 8.28
C ALA A 24 5.43 12.48 7.59
N ARG A 25 5.89 13.50 6.85
CA ARG A 25 5.02 14.40 6.06
C ARG A 25 4.22 13.71 4.95
N ARG A 26 4.63 12.53 4.50
CA ARG A 26 3.84 11.71 3.56
C ARG A 26 2.79 10.86 4.25
N LEU A 27 2.95 10.64 5.56
CA LEU A 27 2.05 9.83 6.37
C LEU A 27 0.93 10.68 6.99
N VAL A 28 1.19 11.96 7.28
CA VAL A 28 0.22 12.87 7.90
C VAL A 28 0.17 14.21 7.14
N PRO A 29 -1.02 14.78 6.89
CA PRO A 29 -1.15 16.04 6.15
C PRO A 29 -0.64 17.26 6.93
N ASP A 30 -0.89 17.31 8.25
CA ASP A 30 -0.52 18.44 9.09
C ASP A 30 1.00 18.44 9.41
N PRO A 31 1.72 19.55 9.20
CA PRO A 31 3.15 19.63 9.43
C PRO A 31 3.58 19.45 10.90
N VAL A 32 2.75 19.86 11.86
CA VAL A 32 3.02 19.75 13.30
C VAL A 32 2.82 18.29 13.72
N ASP A 33 1.71 17.67 13.34
CA ASP A 33 1.48 16.25 13.58
C ASP A 33 2.61 15.39 12.95
N ALA A 34 3.15 15.77 11.79
CA ALA A 34 4.26 15.07 11.17
C ALA A 34 5.57 15.18 12.00
N GLN A 35 5.84 16.32 12.62
CA GLN A 35 6.99 16.49 13.53
C GLN A 35 6.79 15.66 14.79
N ASP A 36 5.61 15.70 15.39
CA ASP A 36 5.28 14.92 16.59
C ASP A 36 5.34 13.41 16.30
N LEU A 37 4.93 12.99 15.10
CA LEU A 37 4.98 11.59 14.68
C LEU A 37 6.43 11.11 14.63
N LEU A 38 7.30 11.91 14.01
CA LEU A 38 8.72 11.62 13.94
C LEU A 38 9.34 11.59 15.34
N GLN A 39 9.09 12.61 16.17
CA GLN A 39 9.65 12.67 17.53
C GLN A 39 9.21 11.48 18.37
N THR A 40 7.93 11.13 18.34
CA THR A 40 7.40 9.96 19.06
C THR A 40 8.06 8.67 18.59
N ALA A 41 8.24 8.52 17.27
CA ALA A 41 8.91 7.34 16.73
C ALA A 41 10.39 7.27 17.15
N LEU A 42 11.10 8.39 17.13
CA LEU A 42 12.50 8.48 17.56
C LEU A 42 12.66 8.09 19.03
N VAL A 43 11.81 8.60 19.92
CA VAL A 43 11.84 8.25 21.35
C VAL A 43 11.60 6.74 21.56
N ARG A 44 10.61 6.17 20.87
CA ARG A 44 10.31 4.73 20.94
C ARG A 44 11.46 3.87 20.40
N THR A 45 12.13 4.32 19.36
CA THR A 45 13.29 3.64 18.77
C THR A 45 14.53 3.77 19.63
N LEU A 46 14.79 4.92 20.26
CA LEU A 46 15.90 5.11 21.19
C LEU A 46 15.87 4.04 22.30
N GLY A 47 14.70 3.80 22.90
CA GLY A 47 14.55 2.78 23.95
C GLY A 47 14.82 1.34 23.51
N ARG A 48 14.95 1.07 22.20
CA ARG A 48 15.26 -0.24 21.62
C ARG A 48 16.55 -0.22 20.80
N TRP A 49 17.27 0.89 20.78
CA TRP A 49 18.40 1.12 19.88
C TRP A 49 19.45 0.04 20.02
N ASP A 50 19.85 -0.30 21.24
CA ASP A 50 20.90 -1.30 21.50
C ASP A 50 20.49 -2.72 21.09
N GLY A 51 19.19 -3.02 21.13
CA GLY A 51 18.64 -4.32 20.69
C GLY A 51 18.53 -4.48 19.17
N ILE A 52 18.75 -3.41 18.40
CA ILE A 52 18.81 -3.51 16.93
C ILE A 52 20.16 -4.14 16.55
N ALA A 53 20.11 -5.42 16.21
CA ALA A 53 21.29 -6.22 15.86
C ALA A 53 22.07 -5.68 14.65
N ASP A 54 21.37 -5.13 13.67
CA ASP A 54 21.96 -4.50 12.49
C ASP A 54 21.44 -3.06 12.34
N LYS A 55 22.33 -2.08 12.50
CA LYS A 55 21.99 -0.65 12.39
C LYS A 55 21.61 -0.23 10.97
N SER A 56 21.93 -1.02 9.94
CA SER A 56 21.44 -0.80 8.58
C SER A 56 19.90 -0.87 8.50
N LEU A 57 19.28 -1.62 9.42
CA LEU A 57 17.83 -1.80 9.50
C LEU A 57 17.12 -0.72 10.32
N ALA A 58 17.86 0.22 10.93
CA ALA A 58 17.30 1.27 11.78
C ALA A 58 16.24 2.11 11.05
N ASP A 59 16.49 2.44 9.78
CA ASP A 59 15.56 3.18 8.93
C ASP A 59 14.23 2.45 8.72
N ALA A 60 14.30 1.15 8.44
CA ALA A 60 13.12 0.32 8.23
C ALA A 60 12.34 0.16 9.54
N TYR A 61 13.06 -0.02 10.65
CA TYR A 61 12.49 -0.09 11.99
C TYR A 61 11.76 1.21 12.34
N LEU A 62 12.41 2.37 12.19
CA LEU A 62 11.83 3.67 12.53
C LEU A 62 10.63 4.00 11.63
N ARG A 63 10.68 3.70 10.33
CA ARG A 63 9.51 3.82 9.44
C ARG A 63 8.33 2.99 9.92
N ARG A 64 8.58 1.76 10.38
CA ARG A 64 7.52 0.92 10.96
C ARG A 64 6.94 1.54 12.23
N VAL A 65 7.78 2.09 13.12
CA VAL A 65 7.30 2.77 14.33
C VAL A 65 6.46 4.01 13.99
N MET A 66 6.84 4.81 12.98
CA MET A 66 6.04 5.96 12.52
C MET A 66 4.67 5.51 12.03
N ILE A 67 4.58 4.47 11.19
CA ILE A 67 3.28 4.05 10.67
C ILE A 67 2.40 3.50 11.80
N ASN A 68 2.95 2.69 12.71
CA ASN A 68 2.22 2.16 13.86
C ASN A 68 1.68 3.30 14.75
N THR A 69 2.50 4.30 15.04
CA THR A 69 2.14 5.44 15.87
C THR A 69 1.00 6.25 15.22
N ARG A 70 1.05 6.47 13.90
CA ARG A 70 -0.06 7.09 13.16
C ARG A 70 -1.35 6.27 13.29
N THR A 71 -1.27 4.95 13.11
CA THR A 71 -2.43 4.05 13.23
C THR A 71 -3.01 4.07 14.64
N GLU A 72 -2.17 4.17 15.68
CA GLU A 72 -2.59 4.35 17.08
C GLU A 72 -3.34 5.69 17.26
N TRP A 73 -2.79 6.79 16.76
CA TRP A 73 -3.44 8.11 16.83
C TRP A 73 -4.79 8.15 16.12
N TRP A 74 -4.86 7.56 14.92
CA TRP A 74 -6.11 7.47 14.17
C TRP A 74 -7.18 6.66 14.94
N ARG A 75 -6.79 5.55 15.58
CA ARG A 75 -7.69 4.77 16.43
C ARG A 75 -8.16 5.57 17.63
N ALA A 76 -7.25 6.24 18.36
CA ALA A 76 -7.61 7.05 19.52
C ALA A 76 -8.60 8.17 19.16
N ARG A 77 -8.29 8.93 18.10
CA ARG A 77 -9.17 10.00 17.57
C ARG A 77 -10.53 9.50 17.07
N LYS A 78 -10.63 8.21 16.71
CA LYS A 78 -11.89 7.59 16.27
C LYS A 78 -12.69 6.96 17.41
N LEU A 79 -12.05 6.57 18.51
CA LEU A 79 -12.73 6.17 19.74
C LEU A 79 -13.26 7.37 20.54
N ASP A 80 -12.66 8.54 20.38
CA ASP A 80 -13.22 9.82 20.82
C ASP A 80 -14.31 10.29 19.83
N GLU A 81 -15.42 9.56 19.75
CA GLU A 81 -16.63 10.08 19.08
C GLU A 81 -17.16 11.28 19.87
N VAL A 82 -16.78 12.48 19.44
CA VAL A 82 -17.46 13.72 19.83
C VAL A 82 -18.68 13.86 18.91
N PRO A 83 -19.93 13.80 19.43
CA PRO A 83 -21.11 14.03 18.61
C PRO A 83 -21.00 15.42 17.98
N THR A 84 -20.85 15.47 16.65
CA THR A 84 -20.76 16.71 15.91
C THR A 84 -21.79 16.63 14.78
N GLU A 85 -22.70 17.61 14.71
CA GLU A 85 -23.77 17.65 13.69
C GLU A 85 -23.23 17.97 12.27
N GLN A 86 -21.94 18.24 12.15
CA GLN A 86 -21.25 18.49 10.90
C GLN A 86 -20.34 17.31 10.59
N LEU A 87 -20.65 16.63 9.48
CA LEU A 87 -19.71 15.73 8.82
C LEU A 87 -18.44 16.55 8.54
N PRO A 88 -17.23 16.13 8.97
CA PRO A 88 -16.02 16.82 8.58
C PRO A 88 -15.97 16.84 7.06
N ASP A 89 -15.89 18.03 6.46
CA ASP A 89 -15.60 18.15 5.03
C ASP A 89 -14.34 17.33 4.79
N ALA A 90 -14.50 16.20 4.11
CA ALA A 90 -13.38 15.39 3.70
C ALA A 90 -12.53 16.32 2.84
N SER A 91 -11.38 16.73 3.35
CA SER A 91 -10.43 17.57 2.61
C SER A 91 -10.10 16.80 1.34
N VAL A 92 -10.74 17.20 0.24
CA VAL A 92 -10.46 16.69 -1.08
C VAL A 92 -9.22 17.44 -1.50
N ASP A 93 -8.04 16.89 -1.22
CA ASP A 93 -6.82 17.39 -1.85
C ASP A 93 -5.85 16.28 -2.26
N ASP A 94 -5.04 16.64 -3.24
CA ASP A 94 -4.51 15.86 -4.34
C ASP A 94 -3.73 14.59 -4.00
N GLY A 95 -4.10 13.53 -4.72
CA GLY A 95 -3.42 12.25 -4.68
C GLY A 95 -3.94 11.36 -5.79
N THR A 96 -3.92 11.85 -7.03
CA THR A 96 -4.31 11.08 -8.23
C THR A 96 -3.44 9.83 -8.38
N GLU A 97 -2.14 9.91 -8.08
CA GLU A 97 -1.22 8.76 -8.02
C GLU A 97 -1.58 7.80 -6.87
N GLN A 98 -1.85 8.34 -5.69
CA GLN A 98 -2.22 7.54 -4.51
C GLN A 98 -3.57 6.85 -4.65
N ARG A 99 -4.51 7.44 -5.42
CA ARG A 99 -5.78 6.84 -5.83
C ARG A 99 -5.59 5.77 -6.90
N ALA A 100 -4.72 6.00 -7.90
CA ALA A 100 -4.43 5.04 -8.95
C ALA A 100 -3.75 3.78 -8.40
N ASP A 101 -2.73 3.94 -7.55
CA ASP A 101 -2.05 2.82 -6.87
C ASP A 101 -3.02 2.06 -5.95
N ARG A 102 -3.90 2.78 -5.23
CA ARG A 102 -4.93 2.17 -4.40
C ARG A 102 -5.95 1.40 -5.23
N ALA A 103 -6.36 1.90 -6.38
CA ALA A 103 -7.31 1.23 -7.26
C ALA A 103 -6.71 -0.05 -7.88
N LEU A 104 -5.49 0.03 -8.39
CA LEU A 104 -4.74 -1.11 -8.94
C LEU A 104 -4.50 -2.19 -7.87
N LEU A 105 -4.16 -1.78 -6.65
CA LEU A 105 -3.96 -2.72 -5.54
C LEU A 105 -5.28 -3.33 -5.05
N MET A 106 -6.37 -2.55 -4.98
CA MET A 106 -7.68 -3.08 -4.62
C MET A 106 -8.21 -4.08 -5.66
N ASP A 107 -7.91 -3.88 -6.94
CA ASP A 107 -8.20 -4.85 -8.00
C ASP A 107 -7.46 -6.17 -7.77
N VAL A 108 -6.14 -6.11 -7.52
CA VAL A 108 -5.33 -7.30 -7.24
C VAL A 108 -5.77 -8.01 -5.95
N LEU A 109 -6.15 -7.27 -4.90
CA LEU A 109 -6.69 -7.84 -3.67
C LEU A 109 -8.11 -8.43 -3.82
N GLY A 110 -8.77 -8.16 -4.96
CA GLY A 110 -10.08 -8.69 -5.31
C GLY A 110 -10.12 -10.22 -5.31
N VAL A 111 -9.00 -10.88 -5.66
CA VAL A 111 -8.91 -12.35 -5.71
C VAL A 111 -8.93 -13.01 -4.34
N LEU A 112 -8.69 -12.26 -3.26
CA LEU A 112 -8.64 -12.80 -1.89
C LEU A 112 -10.02 -12.90 -1.26
N ALA A 113 -10.21 -13.93 -0.42
CA ALA A 113 -11.38 -14.01 0.44
C ALA A 113 -11.43 -12.81 1.42
N PRO A 114 -12.63 -12.34 1.84
CA PRO A 114 -12.76 -11.13 2.67
C PRO A 114 -11.85 -11.10 3.90
N LYS A 115 -11.79 -12.22 4.65
CA LYS A 115 -10.91 -12.34 5.84
C LYS A 115 -9.43 -12.27 5.51
N GLN A 116 -9.00 -12.84 4.38
CA GLN A 116 -7.60 -12.77 3.93
C GLN A 116 -7.24 -11.34 3.54
N ARG A 117 -8.14 -10.66 2.83
CA ARG A 117 -7.99 -9.25 2.47
C ARG A 117 -7.85 -8.37 3.70
N SER A 118 -8.75 -8.52 4.69
CA SER A 118 -8.66 -7.79 5.95
C SER A 118 -7.32 -8.00 6.66
N VAL A 119 -6.84 -9.25 6.76
CA VAL A 119 -5.52 -9.54 7.36
C VAL A 119 -4.38 -8.84 6.60
N VAL A 120 -4.38 -8.88 5.27
CA VAL A 120 -3.35 -8.20 4.45
C VAL A 120 -3.40 -6.69 4.64
N VAL A 121 -4.58 -6.07 4.58
CA VAL A 121 -4.77 -4.64 4.76
C VAL A 121 -4.30 -4.20 6.16
N LEU A 122 -4.75 -4.87 7.22
CA LEU A 122 -4.36 -4.51 8.58
C LEU A 122 -2.84 -4.69 8.81
N ARG A 123 -2.23 -5.74 8.26
CA ARG A 123 -0.80 -6.04 8.44
C ARG A 123 0.12 -5.16 7.62
N HIS A 124 -0.27 -4.80 6.39
CA HIS A 124 0.61 -4.14 5.42
C HIS A 124 0.22 -2.69 5.12
N TRP A 125 -1.05 -2.33 5.25
CA TRP A 125 -1.48 -0.93 5.08
C TRP A 125 -1.53 -0.22 6.44
N GLU A 126 -2.22 -0.82 7.41
CA GLU A 126 -2.35 -0.25 8.76
C GLU A 126 -1.14 -0.56 9.66
N GLN A 127 -0.19 -1.37 9.16
CA GLN A 127 1.04 -1.82 9.84
C GLN A 127 0.87 -2.50 11.20
N MET A 128 -0.35 -2.93 11.52
CA MET A 128 -0.67 -3.58 12.78
C MET A 128 0.22 -4.81 13.01
N SER A 129 0.62 -5.03 14.27
CA SER A 129 1.26 -6.26 14.70
C SER A 129 0.35 -7.48 14.50
N THR A 130 0.90 -8.69 14.65
CA THR A 130 0.09 -9.91 14.45
C THR A 130 -0.96 -9.98 15.54
N GLU A 131 -0.58 -9.56 16.73
CA GLU A 131 -1.31 -9.53 17.97
C GLU A 131 -2.43 -8.48 17.91
N GLU A 132 -2.14 -7.27 17.42
CA GLU A 132 -3.18 -6.26 17.18
C GLU A 132 -4.16 -6.69 16.10
N THR A 133 -3.68 -7.29 15.01
CA THR A 133 -4.54 -7.81 13.93
C THR A 133 -5.44 -8.93 14.44
N ALA A 134 -4.89 -9.80 15.29
CA ALA A 134 -5.61 -10.89 15.93
C ALA A 134 -6.73 -10.36 16.83
N ALA A 135 -6.42 -9.37 17.68
CA ALA A 135 -7.40 -8.70 18.53
C ALA A 135 -8.50 -8.02 17.71
N ALA A 136 -8.14 -7.26 16.68
CA ALA A 136 -9.10 -6.52 15.85
C ALA A 136 -10.03 -7.41 15.03
N LEU A 137 -9.59 -8.62 14.65
CA LEU A 137 -10.38 -9.56 13.85
C LEU A 137 -11.01 -10.69 14.67
N GLY A 138 -10.82 -10.72 15.99
CA GLY A 138 -11.27 -11.83 16.84
C GLY A 138 -10.62 -13.18 16.46
N MET A 139 -9.35 -13.16 16.06
CA MET A 139 -8.58 -14.32 15.61
C MET A 139 -7.45 -14.64 16.58
N SER A 140 -6.89 -15.85 16.52
CA SER A 140 -5.61 -16.14 17.17
C SER A 140 -4.44 -15.58 16.35
N ALA A 141 -3.32 -15.24 17.00
CA ALA A 141 -2.11 -14.81 16.30
C ALA A 141 -1.60 -15.86 15.29
N GLY A 142 -1.76 -17.16 15.59
CA GLY A 142 -1.45 -18.25 14.66
C GLY A 142 -2.37 -18.29 13.44
N THR A 143 -3.66 -18.01 13.63
CA THR A 143 -4.64 -17.86 12.54
C THR A 143 -4.28 -16.68 11.65
N VAL A 144 -3.85 -15.55 12.22
CA VAL A 144 -3.39 -14.38 11.44
C VAL A 144 -2.16 -14.74 10.59
N LYS A 145 -1.13 -15.36 11.18
CA LYS A 145 0.09 -15.76 10.45
C LYS A 145 -0.21 -16.72 9.31
N SER A 146 -1.00 -17.76 9.56
CA SER A 146 -1.35 -18.76 8.54
C SER A 146 -2.28 -18.19 7.45
N THR A 147 -3.19 -17.28 7.81
CA THR A 147 -4.05 -16.58 6.84
C THR A 147 -3.24 -15.64 5.97
N LEU A 148 -2.30 -14.89 6.56
CA LEU A 148 -1.39 -14.01 5.82
C LEU A 148 -0.52 -14.79 4.83
N HIS A 149 0.06 -15.92 5.27
CA HIS A 149 0.86 -16.78 4.40
C HIS A 149 0.07 -17.26 3.17
N ARG A 150 -1.15 -17.78 3.40
CA ARG A 150 -2.04 -18.23 2.31
C ARG A 150 -2.46 -17.08 1.39
N ALA A 151 -2.75 -15.91 1.94
CA ALA A 151 -3.11 -14.73 1.16
C ALA A 151 -1.96 -14.30 0.24
N LEU A 152 -0.74 -14.20 0.77
CA LEU A 152 0.44 -13.82 -0.02
C LEU A 152 0.77 -14.84 -1.12
N ALA A 153 0.63 -16.13 -0.84
CA ALA A 153 0.81 -17.17 -1.85
C ALA A 153 -0.18 -17.01 -3.02
N ARG A 154 -1.46 -16.75 -2.70
CA ARG A 154 -2.50 -16.52 -3.72
C ARG A 154 -2.25 -15.25 -4.54
N LEU A 155 -1.78 -14.18 -3.92
CA LEU A 155 -1.43 -12.95 -4.63
C LEU A 155 -0.25 -13.15 -5.58
N ARG A 156 0.77 -13.91 -5.18
CA ARG A 156 1.91 -14.22 -6.07
C ARG A 156 1.46 -14.96 -7.33
N GLN A 157 0.62 -15.99 -7.17
CA GLN A 157 0.08 -16.73 -8.30
C GLN A 157 -0.71 -15.83 -9.26
N GLU A 158 -1.59 -14.97 -8.73
CA GLU A 158 -2.37 -14.05 -9.57
C GLU A 158 -1.48 -13.09 -10.37
N LEU A 159 -0.39 -12.59 -9.77
CA LEU A 159 0.54 -11.72 -10.47
C LEU A 159 1.31 -12.45 -11.58
N GLU A 160 1.71 -13.70 -11.34
CA GLU A 160 2.35 -14.56 -12.35
C GLU A 160 1.39 -14.82 -13.53
N ASP A 161 0.13 -15.14 -13.24
CA ASP A 161 -0.89 -15.39 -14.26
C ASP A 161 -1.19 -14.12 -15.07
N ARG A 162 -1.26 -12.94 -14.44
CA ARG A 162 -1.41 -11.65 -15.13
C ARG A 162 -0.22 -11.33 -16.03
N ALA A 163 1.00 -11.62 -15.57
CA ALA A 163 2.21 -11.43 -16.35
C ALA A 163 2.31 -12.41 -17.53
N ALA A 164 1.78 -13.64 -17.40
CA ALA A 164 1.65 -14.58 -18.52
C ALA A 164 0.64 -14.09 -19.56
N ARG A 165 -0.57 -13.69 -19.12
CA ARG A 165 -1.62 -13.13 -20.00
C ARG A 165 -1.16 -11.88 -20.77
N SER A 166 -0.38 -11.02 -20.11
CA SER A 166 0.16 -9.80 -20.75
C SER A 166 1.16 -10.14 -21.86
N ARG A 167 2.03 -11.14 -21.65
CA ARG A 167 2.98 -11.62 -22.66
C ARG A 167 2.29 -12.28 -23.87
N GLU A 168 1.26 -13.09 -23.63
CA GLU A 168 0.47 -13.73 -24.70
C GLU A 168 -0.33 -12.72 -25.53
N ALA A 169 -0.82 -11.65 -24.90
CA ALA A 169 -1.50 -10.55 -25.58
C ALA A 169 -0.56 -9.75 -26.50
N GLU A 170 0.73 -9.67 -26.14
CA GLU A 170 1.77 -9.03 -26.96
C GLU A 170 2.30 -9.95 -28.08
N GLU A 171 2.25 -11.28 -27.90
CA GLU A 171 2.70 -12.26 -28.90
C GLU A 171 1.64 -12.64 -29.96
N THR A 172 0.36 -12.28 -29.79
CA THR A 172 -0.67 -12.59 -30.79
C THR A 172 -0.69 -11.52 -31.90
N PRO A 173 -0.16 -11.76 -33.12
CA PRO A 173 -0.31 -10.80 -34.19
C PRO A 173 -1.77 -10.77 -34.61
N ALA A 174 -2.31 -9.55 -34.72
CA ALA A 174 -3.66 -9.28 -35.17
C ALA A 174 -4.00 -10.10 -36.44
N ARG A 175 -4.82 -11.15 -36.28
CA ARG A 175 -5.59 -11.70 -37.39
C ARG A 175 -6.61 -10.65 -37.81
N ILE A 176 -6.19 -9.76 -38.70
CA ILE A 176 -7.10 -8.86 -39.41
C ILE A 176 -8.12 -9.75 -40.12
N PRO A 177 -9.43 -9.68 -39.82
CA PRO A 177 -10.42 -10.37 -40.62
C PRO A 177 -10.40 -9.73 -42.00
N ALA A 178 -10.03 -10.51 -43.03
CA ALA A 178 -9.99 -10.07 -44.41
C ALA A 178 -11.34 -9.44 -44.78
N GLN A 179 -11.33 -8.13 -45.03
CA GLN A 179 -12.50 -7.39 -45.49
C GLN A 179 -12.96 -8.00 -46.82
N ARG A 180 -14.13 -8.62 -46.78
CA ARG A 180 -14.85 -9.14 -47.94
C ARG A 180 -15.20 -7.96 -48.84
N ASN A 181 -14.34 -7.66 -49.83
CA ASN A 181 -14.58 -6.65 -50.85
C ASN A 181 -15.92 -6.92 -51.55
N ARG A 182 -16.94 -6.13 -51.21
CA ARG A 182 -18.13 -5.96 -52.04
C ARG A 182 -17.68 -5.18 -53.28
N ARG A 183 -17.44 -5.88 -54.39
CA ARG A 183 -17.39 -5.25 -55.71
C ARG A 183 -18.82 -4.88 -56.10
N HIS A 184 -19.23 -3.68 -55.70
CA HIS A 184 -20.17 -2.87 -56.49
C HIS A 184 -19.33 -2.32 -57.64
N ASP A 185 -19.50 -2.84 -58.84
CA ASP A 185 -19.15 -2.11 -60.06
C ASP A 185 -20.38 -2.16 -60.96
N GLU A 186 -21.10 -1.04 -60.94
CA GLU A 186 -22.17 -0.73 -61.84
C GLU A 186 -21.60 -0.62 -63.26
N ARG A 187 -21.97 -1.55 -64.14
CA ARG A 187 -21.94 -1.30 -65.58
C ARG A 187 -23.26 -1.73 -66.17
N GLY A 188 -24.09 -0.74 -66.49
CA GLY A 188 -25.37 -0.90 -67.16
C GLY A 188 -25.24 -1.29 -68.64
N ARG A 189 -26.43 -1.25 -69.27
CA ARG A 189 -26.78 -1.64 -70.66
C ARG A 189 -27.14 -3.14 -70.72
N GLU A 190 -28.34 -3.58 -71.08
CA GLU A 190 -29.18 -3.14 -72.21
C GLU A 190 -30.52 -3.90 -72.23
N ARG A 191 -31.58 -3.23 -72.74
CA ARG A 191 -32.72 -3.76 -73.54
C ARG A 191 -33.74 -4.70 -72.87
N CYS A 192 -34.99 -4.23 -72.74
CA CYS A 192 -36.07 -4.52 -73.69
C CYS A 192 -37.32 -3.72 -73.36
N ALA A 193 -37.84 -3.02 -74.37
CA ALA A 193 -39.13 -2.36 -74.41
C ALA A 193 -40.03 -3.14 -75.38
N ALA A 194 -41.33 -3.14 -75.07
CA ALA A 194 -42.48 -3.63 -75.85
C ALA A 194 -42.68 -5.15 -75.94
#